data_AF-A0A536BI21-F1
#
_entry.id   AF-A0A536BI21-F1
#
_cell.length_a   1.000
_cell.length_b   1.000
_cell.length_c   1.000
_cell.angle_alpha   90.00
_cell.angle_beta   90.00
_cell.angle_gamma   90.00
#
_symmetry.space_group_name_H-M   'P 1'
#
loop_
_entity.id
_entity.type
_entity.pdbx_description
1 polymer ?
#
loop_
_entity_poly.entity_id
_entity_poly.type
_entity_poly.pdbx_seq_one_letter_code
_entity_poly.pdbx_strand_id
1 'polypeptide(L)'
;MFLFFAVIAAALAIAVLIGGDVRRLSQLRIRHIEVLLAAFATKVAVALLGTAHSPIAVTAARPLNVIGAILLLVVVWFNRRIPGALIFGAGLTLNLVVILAFGGRMPVLLPRDADPNSPILALLRGGLDPLHVALAHPQGLWFIGDIFNIPSIGGHSSLVSIGDLIMAAGVAWLIIRCSQPTPDLQPAYGSSPSQ
;
A
#
# COMPACT_ATOMS: atom_id res chain seq x y z
N MET A 1 -6.79 2.65 -1.42
CA MET A 1 -6.55 2.37 -2.85
C MET A 1 -6.25 3.62 -3.67
N PHE A 2 -7.04 4.70 -3.56
CA PHE A 2 -6.83 5.94 -4.32
C PHE A 2 -5.40 6.52 -4.20
N LEU A 3 -4.85 6.58 -2.98
CA LEU A 3 -3.49 7.07 -2.71
C LEU A 3 -2.45 6.41 -3.64
N PHE A 4 -2.46 5.08 -3.73
CA PHE A 4 -1.47 4.36 -4.54
C PHE A 4 -1.60 4.68 -6.03
N PHE A 5 -2.83 4.80 -6.56
CA PHE A 5 -3.03 5.22 -7.95
C PHE A 5 -2.51 6.64 -8.20
N ALA A 6 -2.84 7.59 -7.32
CA ALA A 6 -2.37 8.96 -7.42
C ALA A 6 -0.84 9.05 -7.36
N VAL A 7 -0.22 8.31 -6.43
CA VAL A 7 1.24 8.28 -6.24
C VAL A 7 1.95 7.60 -7.41
N ILE A 8 1.42 6.49 -7.92
CA ILE A 8 1.97 5.83 -9.12
C ILE A 8 1.91 6.78 -10.31
N ALA A 9 0.77 7.43 -10.56
CA ALA A 9 0.61 8.38 -11.65
C ALA A 9 1.58 9.56 -11.53
N ALA A 10 1.68 10.17 -10.34
CA ALA A 10 2.60 11.27 -10.08
C ALA A 10 4.06 10.84 -10.22
N ALA A 11 4.45 9.69 -9.67
CA ALA A 11 5.81 9.17 -9.76
C ALA A 11 6.20 8.83 -11.21
N LEU A 12 5.28 8.29 -12.01
CA LEU A 12 5.51 8.06 -13.44
C LEU A 12 5.69 9.38 -14.20
N ALA A 13 4.85 10.39 -13.93
CA ALA A 13 4.99 11.71 -14.54
C ALA A 13 6.34 12.36 -14.17
N ILE A 14 6.72 12.31 -12.89
CA ILE A 14 8.01 12.81 -12.40
C ILE A 14 9.18 12.05 -13.05
N ALA A 15 9.09 10.73 -13.15
CA ALA A 15 10.12 9.92 -13.79
C ALA A 15 10.34 10.32 -15.25
N VAL A 16 9.26 10.55 -16.01
CA VAL A 16 9.34 11.02 -17.40
C VAL A 16 9.89 12.45 -17.48
N LEU A 17 9.45 13.37 -16.62
CA LEU A 17 9.90 14.76 -16.60
C LEU A 17 11.40 14.89 -16.29
N ILE A 18 11.97 13.99 -15.49
CA ILE A 18 13.39 13.95 -15.15
C ILE A 18 14.21 13.18 -16.22
N GLY A 19 13.57 12.75 -17.32
CA GLY A 19 14.23 12.05 -18.42
C GLY A 19 14.46 10.55 -18.17
N GLY A 20 13.72 9.95 -17.24
CA GLY A 20 13.73 8.51 -17.00
C GLY A 20 13.00 7.73 -18.11
N ASP A 21 13.45 6.50 -18.33
CA ASP A 21 12.80 5.54 -19.23
C ASP A 21 11.93 4.56 -18.42
N VAL A 22 10.63 4.81 -18.40
CA VAL A 22 9.64 3.96 -17.70
C VAL A 22 9.57 2.54 -18.26
N ARG A 23 10.05 2.29 -19.50
CA ARG A 23 10.11 0.93 -20.06
C ARG A 23 11.08 0.06 -19.28
N ARG A 24 12.04 0.65 -18.57
CA ARG A 24 12.95 -0.09 -17.67
C ARG A 24 12.21 -0.76 -16.50
N LEU A 25 11.04 -0.24 -16.11
CA LEU A 25 10.21 -0.87 -15.08
C LEU A 25 9.74 -2.27 -15.50
N SER A 26 9.55 -2.53 -16.81
CA SER A 26 9.17 -3.86 -17.29
C SER A 26 10.33 -4.86 -17.26
N GLN A 27 11.56 -4.39 -17.08
CA GLN A 27 12.76 -5.24 -16.95
C GLN A 27 12.99 -5.70 -15.51
N LEU A 28 12.21 -5.18 -14.54
CA LEU A 28 12.28 -5.59 -13.15
C LEU A 28 11.85 -7.05 -13.01
N ARG A 29 12.79 -7.90 -12.60
CA ARG A 29 12.53 -9.29 -12.28
C ARG A 29 12.11 -9.40 -10.81
N ILE A 30 10.81 -9.46 -10.58
CA ILE A 30 10.26 -9.74 -9.26
C ILE A 30 10.39 -11.24 -9.00
N ARG A 31 11.12 -11.60 -7.95
CA ARG A 31 11.23 -12.97 -7.48
C ARG A 31 9.94 -13.36 -6.75
N HIS A 32 9.47 -14.58 -6.94
CA HIS A 32 8.25 -15.13 -6.33
C HIS A 32 6.97 -14.37 -6.72
N ILE A 33 6.77 -14.15 -8.02
CA ILE A 33 5.56 -13.49 -8.55
C ILE A 33 4.30 -14.26 -8.17
N GLU A 34 4.38 -15.58 -8.03
CA GLU A 34 3.31 -16.46 -7.55
C GLU A 34 2.84 -16.08 -6.13
N VAL A 35 3.76 -15.70 -5.24
CA VAL A 35 3.43 -15.25 -3.87
C VAL A 35 2.79 -13.86 -3.91
N LEU A 36 3.26 -12.98 -4.80
CA LEU A 36 2.64 -11.67 -5.03
C LEU A 36 1.21 -11.80 -5.54
N LEU A 37 0.97 -12.70 -6.51
CA LEU A 37 -0.35 -13.00 -7.03
C LEU A 37 -1.26 -13.60 -5.95
N ALA A 38 -0.74 -14.51 -5.12
CA ALA A 38 -1.48 -15.06 -3.98
C ALA A 38 -1.86 -13.98 -2.95
N ALA A 39 -0.95 -13.05 -2.66
CA ALA A 39 -1.22 -11.92 -1.78
C ALA A 39 -2.32 -11.01 -2.34
N PHE A 40 -2.27 -10.71 -3.64
CA PHE A 40 -3.29 -9.92 -4.31
C PHE A 40 -4.64 -10.64 -4.33
N ALA A 41 -4.66 -11.94 -4.63
CA ALA A 41 -5.87 -12.77 -4.59
C ALA A 41 -6.51 -12.76 -3.20
N THR A 42 -5.68 -12.77 -2.14
CA THR A 42 -6.16 -12.67 -0.77
C THR A 42 -6.81 -11.31 -0.48
N LYS A 43 -6.21 -10.21 -0.98
CA LYS A 43 -6.81 -8.87 -0.85
C LYS A 43 -8.13 -8.76 -1.62
N VAL A 44 -8.23 -9.35 -2.81
CA VAL A 44 -9.49 -9.43 -3.57
C VAL A 44 -10.53 -10.25 -2.80
N ALA A 45 -10.17 -11.40 -2.25
CA ALA A 45 -11.08 -12.23 -1.46
C ALA A 45 -11.63 -11.46 -0.24
N VAL A 46 -10.78 -10.73 0.48
CA VAL A 46 -11.20 -9.87 1.60
C VAL A 46 -12.18 -8.78 1.13
N ALA A 47 -11.91 -8.15 -0.01
CA ALA A 47 -12.80 -7.14 -0.58
C ALA A 47 -14.17 -7.73 -0.97
N LEU A 48 -14.18 -8.92 -1.59
CA LEU A 48 -15.41 -9.62 -1.95
C LEU A 48 -16.20 -10.07 -0.71
N LEU A 49 -15.55 -10.56 0.34
CA LEU A 49 -16.22 -10.88 1.61
C LEU A 49 -16.85 -9.62 2.24
N GLY A 50 -16.22 -8.46 2.06
CA GLY A 50 -16.74 -7.18 2.55
C GLY A 50 -18.06 -6.75 1.93
N THR A 51 -18.39 -7.19 0.71
CA THR A 51 -19.68 -6.86 0.07
C THR A 51 -20.85 -7.66 0.63
N ALA A 52 -20.58 -8.77 1.34
CA ALA A 52 -21.62 -9.59 1.95
C ALA A 52 -22.19 -8.99 3.24
N HIS A 53 -21.52 -7.99 3.83
CA HIS A 53 -21.96 -7.25 5.03
C HIS A 53 -22.45 -8.16 6.17
N SER A 54 -21.81 -9.31 6.38
CA SER A 54 -22.23 -10.30 7.38
C SER A 54 -21.13 -10.60 8.41
N PRO A 55 -21.48 -10.93 9.68
CA PRO A 55 -20.50 -11.26 10.71
C PRO A 55 -19.59 -12.44 10.36
N ILE A 56 -20.13 -13.43 9.65
CA ILE A 56 -19.38 -14.61 9.18
C ILE A 56 -18.32 -14.18 8.16
N ALA A 57 -18.70 -13.32 7.20
CA ALA A 57 -17.78 -12.79 6.21
C ALA A 57 -16.65 -11.96 6.85
N VAL A 58 -16.97 -11.12 7.84
CA VAL A 58 -15.96 -10.37 8.62
C VAL A 58 -15.01 -11.32 9.35
N THR A 59 -15.54 -12.35 9.99
CA THR A 59 -14.73 -13.34 10.73
C THR A 59 -13.76 -14.08 9.81
N ALA A 60 -14.20 -14.44 8.61
CA ALA A 60 -13.35 -15.07 7.59
C ALA A 60 -12.33 -14.09 6.98
N ALA A 61 -12.70 -12.82 6.80
CA ALA A 61 -11.86 -11.82 6.17
C ALA A 61 -10.70 -11.35 7.06
N ARG A 62 -10.87 -11.30 8.39
CA ARG A 62 -9.84 -10.88 9.35
C ARG A 62 -8.52 -11.66 9.21
N PRO A 63 -8.49 -13.01 9.29
CA PRO A 63 -7.25 -13.77 9.12
C PRO A 63 -6.70 -13.65 7.70
N LEU A 64 -7.56 -13.60 6.68
CA LEU A 64 -7.13 -13.38 5.29
C LEU A 64 -6.40 -12.04 5.13
N ASN A 65 -6.87 -10.97 5.77
CA ASN A 65 -6.22 -9.67 5.70
C ASN A 65 -4.79 -9.71 6.27
N VAL A 66 -4.60 -10.42 7.39
CA VAL A 66 -3.29 -10.66 8.02
C VAL A 66 -2.40 -11.53 7.12
N ILE A 67 -2.92 -12.63 6.60
CA ILE A 67 -2.20 -13.54 5.69
C ILE A 67 -1.73 -12.78 4.45
N GLY A 68 -2.60 -11.98 3.83
CA GLY A 68 -2.25 -11.17 2.67
C GLY A 68 -1.12 -10.18 2.95
N ALA A 69 -1.11 -9.55 4.13
CA ALA A 69 -0.02 -8.67 4.54
C ALA A 69 1.30 -9.43 4.76
N ILE A 70 1.25 -10.61 5.37
CA ILE A 70 2.43 -11.48 5.55
C ILE A 70 2.99 -11.93 4.19
N LEU A 71 2.14 -12.37 3.27
CA LEU A 71 2.57 -12.76 1.92
C LEU A 71 3.26 -11.61 1.18
N LEU A 72 2.74 -10.38 1.30
CA LEU A 72 3.42 -9.20 0.76
C LEU A 72 4.79 -8.95 1.42
N LEU A 73 4.92 -9.12 2.74
CA LEU A 73 6.21 -9.01 3.42
C LEU A 73 7.20 -10.08 2.96
N VAL A 74 6.74 -11.30 2.69
CA VAL A 74 7.56 -12.36 2.10
C VAL A 74 8.09 -11.94 0.72
N VAL A 75 7.22 -11.39 -0.14
CA VAL A 75 7.64 -10.85 -1.44
C VAL A 75 8.68 -9.74 -1.25
N VAL A 76 8.45 -8.79 -0.34
CA VAL A 76 9.41 -7.72 -0.03
C VAL A 76 10.74 -8.30 0.41
N TRP A 77 10.75 -9.31 1.29
CA TRP A 77 11.97 -9.92 1.80
C TRP A 77 12.85 -10.52 0.70
N PHE A 78 12.23 -11.26 -0.23
CA PHE A 78 12.93 -11.84 -1.38
C PHE A 78 13.36 -10.80 -2.42
N ASN A 79 12.73 -9.63 -2.42
CA ASN A 79 12.99 -8.53 -3.37
C ASN A 79 13.61 -7.29 -2.71
N ARG A 80 14.17 -7.41 -1.50
CA ARG A 80 14.69 -6.28 -0.70
C ARG A 80 15.82 -5.48 -1.34
N ARG A 81 16.46 -6.03 -2.38
CA ARG A 81 17.48 -5.33 -3.18
C ARG A 81 16.88 -4.36 -4.20
N ILE A 82 15.59 -4.49 -4.51
CA ILE A 82 14.89 -3.55 -5.40
C ILE A 82 14.75 -2.22 -4.65
N PRO A 83 15.11 -1.08 -5.29
CA PRO A 83 14.90 0.24 -4.71
C PRO A 83 13.46 0.41 -4.21
N GLY A 84 13.29 0.87 -2.97
CA GLY A 84 11.97 1.17 -2.40
C GLY A 84 11.25 -0.02 -1.77
N ALA A 85 11.71 -1.25 -2.03
CA ALA A 85 11.11 -2.46 -1.43
C ALA A 85 11.16 -2.43 0.10
N LEU A 86 12.28 -2.04 0.70
CA LEU A 86 12.41 -1.95 2.16
C LEU A 86 11.56 -0.83 2.78
N ILE A 87 11.44 0.30 2.09
CA ILE A 87 10.57 1.41 2.53
C ILE A 87 9.12 0.92 2.51
N PHE A 88 8.69 0.27 1.42
CA PHE A 88 7.37 -0.34 1.33
C PHE A 88 7.14 -1.38 2.44
N GLY A 89 8.13 -2.25 2.68
CA GLY A 89 8.09 -3.24 3.75
C GLY A 89 7.95 -2.64 5.14
N ALA A 90 8.62 -1.52 5.41
CA ALA A 90 8.51 -0.82 6.70
C ALA A 90 7.09 -0.31 6.94
N GLY A 91 6.49 0.36 5.94
CA GLY A 91 5.11 0.82 6.04
C GLY A 91 4.10 -0.33 6.17
N LEU A 92 4.31 -1.42 5.43
CA LEU A 92 3.49 -2.61 5.51
C LEU A 92 3.60 -3.32 6.88
N THR A 93 4.80 -3.38 7.45
CA THR A 93 5.04 -3.96 8.78
C THR A 93 4.34 -3.12 9.85
N LEU A 94 4.42 -1.79 9.73
CA LEU A 94 3.74 -0.87 10.63
C LEU A 94 2.21 -1.09 10.61
N ASN A 95 1.63 -1.18 9.41
CA ASN A 95 0.22 -1.52 9.24
C ASN A 95 -0.12 -2.90 9.82
N LEU A 96 0.71 -3.91 9.59
CA LEU A 96 0.49 -5.26 10.12
C LEU A 96 0.47 -5.28 11.65
N VAL A 97 1.38 -4.55 12.32
CA VAL A 97 1.40 -4.44 13.78
C VAL A 97 0.10 -3.83 14.30
N VAL A 98 -0.39 -2.76 13.67
CA VAL A 98 -1.66 -2.13 14.03
C VAL A 98 -2.82 -3.09 13.79
N ILE A 99 -2.89 -3.70 12.61
CA ILE A 99 -3.93 -4.66 12.24
C ILE A 99 -4.00 -5.78 13.30
N LEU A 100 -2.86 -6.35 13.70
CA LEU A 100 -2.81 -7.40 14.73
C LEU A 100 -3.29 -6.88 16.10
N ALA A 101 -2.86 -5.68 16.52
CA ALA A 101 -3.25 -5.09 17.79
C ALA A 101 -4.78 -4.82 17.89
N PHE A 102 -5.45 -4.60 16.77
CA PHE A 102 -6.89 -4.38 16.68
C PHE A 102 -7.65 -5.60 16.11
N GLY A 103 -7.07 -6.79 16.26
CA GLY A 103 -7.72 -8.07 15.98
C GLY A 103 -7.90 -8.38 14.49
N GLY A 104 -7.00 -7.95 13.62
CA GLY A 104 -7.07 -8.20 12.18
C GLY A 104 -7.72 -7.07 11.37
N ARG A 105 -7.99 -5.91 12.00
CA ARG A 105 -8.63 -4.75 11.36
C ARG A 105 -7.87 -3.46 11.68
N MET A 106 -7.99 -2.50 10.77
CA MET A 106 -7.41 -1.16 10.89
C MET A 106 -8.30 -0.29 11.77
N PRO A 107 -7.78 0.38 12.81
CA PRO A 107 -8.57 1.30 13.62
C PRO A 107 -8.84 2.59 12.85
N VAL A 108 -10.10 3.05 12.90
CA VAL A 108 -10.56 4.31 12.33
C VAL A 108 -11.23 5.12 13.43
N LEU A 109 -10.75 6.34 13.68
CA LEU A 109 -11.42 7.26 14.59
C LEU A 109 -12.60 7.90 13.86
N LEU A 110 -13.83 7.67 14.35
CA LEU A 110 -15.01 8.24 13.75
C LEU A 110 -15.01 9.77 13.91
N PRO A 111 -15.15 10.56 12.83
CA PRO A 111 -15.35 12.00 12.94
C PRO A 111 -16.63 12.29 13.72
N ARG A 112 -16.58 13.25 14.65
CA ARG A 112 -17.76 13.64 15.45
C ARG A 112 -18.89 14.22 14.59
N ASP A 113 -18.53 14.83 13.47
CA ASP A 113 -19.46 15.51 12.55
C ASP A 113 -19.83 14.63 11.34
N ALA A 114 -19.55 13.33 11.39
CA ALA A 114 -19.87 12.44 10.29
C ALA A 114 -21.40 12.28 10.13
N ASP A 115 -21.87 12.32 8.88
CA ASP A 115 -23.29 12.15 8.54
C ASP A 115 -23.84 10.85 9.18
N PRO A 116 -24.81 10.94 10.12
CA PRO A 116 -25.39 9.78 10.77
C PRO A 116 -26.04 8.79 9.79
N ASN A 117 -26.46 9.26 8.62
CA ASN A 117 -27.12 8.46 7.59
C ASN A 117 -26.13 7.85 6.58
N SER A 118 -24.82 8.08 6.75
CA SER A 118 -23.82 7.49 5.86
C SER A 118 -23.85 5.96 5.98
N PRO A 119 -24.08 5.22 4.87
CA PRO A 119 -24.13 3.77 4.89
C PRO A 119 -22.79 3.14 5.33
N ILE A 120 -21.67 3.83 5.07
CA ILE A 120 -20.33 3.44 5.52
C ILE A 120 -20.24 3.55 7.05
N LEU A 121 -20.78 4.61 7.64
CA LEU A 121 -20.81 4.78 9.09
C LEU A 121 -21.67 3.70 9.77
N ALA A 122 -22.81 3.35 9.16
CA ALA A 122 -23.66 2.28 9.65
C ALA A 122 -22.93 0.93 9.65
N LEU A 123 -22.18 0.64 8.59
CA LEU A 123 -21.37 -0.58 8.48
C LEU A 123 -20.25 -0.64 9.52
N LEU A 124 -19.53 0.47 9.70
CA LEU A 124 -18.45 0.62 10.66
C LEU A 124 -18.95 0.47 12.11
N ARG A 125 -20.06 1.14 12.45
CA ARG A 125 -20.71 1.03 13.76
C ARG A 125 -21.28 -0.36 14.02
N GLY A 126 -21.83 -1.01 12.99
CA GLY A 126 -22.32 -2.39 13.05
C GLY A 126 -21.19 -3.43 13.12
N GLY A 127 -19.93 -3.03 12.95
CA GLY A 127 -18.78 -3.94 12.92
C GLY A 127 -18.76 -4.88 11.72
N LEU A 128 -19.53 -4.56 10.68
CA LEU A 128 -19.71 -5.36 9.45
C LEU A 128 -18.67 -5.02 8.38
N ASP A 129 -17.78 -4.06 8.67
CA ASP A 129 -16.60 -3.80 7.85
C ASP A 129 -15.47 -4.81 8.19
N PRO A 130 -15.00 -5.60 7.20
CA PRO A 130 -13.92 -6.56 7.41
C PRO A 130 -12.53 -5.94 7.53
N LEU A 131 -12.34 -4.70 7.07
CA LEU A 131 -11.06 -4.02 7.01
C LEU A 131 -10.87 -3.04 8.17
N HIS A 132 -11.95 -2.40 8.62
CA HIS A 132 -11.87 -1.32 9.60
C HIS A 132 -12.64 -1.65 10.89
N VAL A 133 -12.15 -1.11 12.01
CA VAL A 133 -12.84 -1.07 13.29
C VAL A 133 -13.02 0.37 13.72
N ALA A 134 -14.26 0.78 13.95
CA ALA A 134 -14.57 2.11 14.45
C ALA A 134 -14.17 2.26 15.93
N LEU A 135 -13.45 3.33 16.24
CA LEU A 135 -13.12 3.73 17.60
C LEU A 135 -13.94 4.96 18.00
N ALA A 136 -14.58 4.89 19.16
CA ALA A 136 -15.28 6.03 19.76
C ALA A 136 -14.31 7.04 20.41
N HIS A 137 -13.19 6.54 20.94
CA HIS A 137 -12.14 7.35 21.56
C HIS A 137 -10.75 6.86 21.13
N PRO A 138 -9.75 7.77 21.09
CA PRO A 138 -8.34 7.41 20.88
C PRO A 138 -7.87 6.32 21.86
N GLN A 139 -7.36 5.20 21.36
CA GLN A 139 -6.83 4.11 22.20
C GLN A 139 -5.74 3.31 21.49
N GLY A 140 -4.76 2.78 22.24
CA GLY A 140 -3.68 1.94 21.69
C GLY A 140 -2.92 2.61 20.55
N LEU A 141 -2.71 1.89 19.45
CA LEU A 141 -1.98 2.35 18.26
C LEU A 141 -2.85 3.09 17.23
N TRP A 142 -3.96 3.71 17.67
CA TRP A 142 -4.89 4.41 16.77
C TRP A 142 -4.20 5.47 15.89
N PHE A 143 -3.18 6.16 16.42
CA PHE A 143 -2.44 7.22 15.72
C PHE A 143 -1.58 6.71 14.55
N ILE A 144 -1.41 5.39 14.43
CA ILE A 144 -0.69 4.76 13.32
C ILE A 144 -1.67 4.25 12.26
N GLY A 145 -2.92 4.00 12.66
CA GLY A 145 -4.00 3.57 11.79
C GLY A 145 -4.49 4.67 10.86
N ASP A 146 -5.76 4.60 10.49
CA ASP A 146 -6.34 5.45 9.45
C ASP A 146 -6.73 6.82 10.00
N ILE A 147 -5.76 7.73 10.04
CA ILE A 147 -5.89 9.09 10.62
C ILE A 147 -5.88 10.22 9.58
N PHE A 148 -5.24 10.03 8.42
CA PHE A 148 -5.15 11.09 7.42
C PHE A 148 -6.35 11.04 6.49
N ASN A 149 -7.12 12.13 6.46
CA ASN A 149 -8.18 12.29 5.48
C ASN A 149 -7.63 12.95 4.22
N ILE A 150 -7.57 12.20 3.12
CA ILE A 150 -7.14 12.69 1.81
C ILE A 150 -8.37 12.80 0.90
N PRO A 151 -8.61 13.96 0.27
CA PRO A 151 -9.70 14.10 -0.69
C PRO A 151 -9.51 13.14 -1.87
N SER A 152 -10.53 12.33 -2.14
CA SER A 152 -10.61 11.40 -3.25
C SER A 152 -11.54 11.94 -4.33
N ILE A 153 -11.46 11.37 -5.53
CA ILE A 153 -12.33 11.73 -6.66
C ILE A 153 -13.80 11.52 -6.28
N GLY A 154 -14.65 12.48 -6.64
CA GLY A 154 -16.09 12.42 -6.41
C GLY A 154 -16.55 12.89 -5.02
N GLY A 155 -15.78 13.76 -4.35
CA GLY A 155 -16.18 14.36 -3.06
C GLY A 155 -16.09 13.41 -1.86
N HIS A 156 -15.54 12.22 -2.06
CA HIS A 156 -15.34 11.25 -0.98
C HIS A 156 -13.97 11.46 -0.32
N SER A 157 -13.90 11.14 0.96
CA SER A 157 -12.68 11.20 1.76
C SER A 157 -12.09 9.80 1.89
N SER A 158 -10.84 9.59 1.48
CA SER A 158 -10.11 8.35 1.77
C SER A 158 -9.31 8.54 3.04
N LEU A 159 -9.53 7.66 4.02
CA LEU A 159 -8.66 7.58 5.18
C LEU A 159 -7.40 6.80 4.81
N VAL A 160 -6.27 7.28 5.34
CA VAL A 160 -4.93 6.78 5.03
C VAL A 160 -4.13 6.70 6.31
N SER A 161 -3.34 5.64 6.44
CA SER A 161 -2.47 5.41 7.58
C SER A 161 -1.05 5.96 7.41
N ILE A 162 -0.31 6.05 8.51
CA ILE A 162 1.14 6.35 8.44
C ILE A 162 1.86 5.28 7.61
N GLY A 163 1.48 4.00 7.81
CA GLY A 163 2.06 2.89 7.04
C GLY A 163 1.78 3.00 5.55
N ASP A 164 0.59 3.44 5.15
CA ASP A 164 0.21 3.66 3.75
C ASP A 164 1.03 4.78 3.10
N LEU A 165 1.30 5.87 3.83
CA LEU A 165 2.17 6.94 3.34
C LEU A 165 3.61 6.46 3.13
N ILE A 166 4.14 5.67 4.07
CA ILE A 166 5.47 5.06 3.94
C ILE A 166 5.49 4.08 2.76
N MET A 167 4.45 3.25 2.61
CA MET A 167 4.31 2.34 1.47
C MET A 167 4.28 3.10 0.15
N ALA A 168 3.48 4.16 0.06
CA ALA A 168 3.40 5.03 -1.11
C ALA A 168 4.76 5.67 -1.45
N ALA A 169 5.49 6.17 -0.44
CA ALA A 169 6.85 6.69 -0.64
C ALA A 169 7.80 5.63 -1.19
N GLY A 170 7.71 4.38 -0.69
CA GLY A 170 8.47 3.25 -1.23
C GLY A 170 8.16 2.96 -2.70
N VAL A 171 6.88 2.99 -3.08
CA VAL A 171 6.45 2.82 -4.49
C VAL A 171 6.97 3.96 -5.37
N ALA A 172 6.83 5.21 -4.93
CA ALA A 172 7.33 6.37 -5.67
C ALA A 172 8.84 6.28 -5.89
N TRP A 173 9.58 5.92 -4.84
CA TRP A 173 11.03 5.74 -4.91
C TRP A 173 11.43 4.62 -5.87
N LEU A 174 10.72 3.48 -5.84
CA LEU A 174 10.93 2.38 -6.78
C LEU A 174 10.77 2.86 -8.22
N ILE A 175 9.64 3.53 -8.52
CA ILE A 175 9.34 4.01 -9.88
C ILE A 175 10.41 4.97 -10.38
N ILE A 176 10.75 5.99 -9.59
CA ILE A 176 11.72 7.01 -9.98
C ILE A 176 13.10 6.39 -10.18
N ARG A 177 13.59 5.60 -9.21
CA ARG A 177 14.94 5.03 -9.27
C ARG A 177 15.10 3.97 -10.35
N CYS A 178 14.11 3.12 -10.56
CA CYS A 178 14.18 2.08 -11.58
C CYS A 178 13.93 2.62 -13.00
N SER A 179 13.39 3.84 -13.14
CA SER A 179 13.27 4.52 -14.43
C SER A 179 14.53 5.30 -14.82
N GLN A 180 15.44 5.60 -13.88
CA GLN A 180 16.65 6.35 -14.20
C GLN A 180 17.65 5.51 -15.01
N PRO A 181 18.41 6.13 -15.93
CA PRO A 181 19.55 5.49 -16.56
C PRO A 181 20.56 5.07 -15.49
N THR A 182 21.04 3.83 -15.54
CA THR A 182 22.30 3.48 -14.89
C THR A 182 23.36 4.42 -15.48
N PRO A 183 24.19 5.11 -14.68
CA PRO A 183 25.31 5.84 -15.24
C PRO A 183 26.13 4.83 -16.05
N ASP A 184 26.18 5.00 -17.37
CA ASP A 184 27.13 4.26 -18.17
C ASP A 184 28.50 4.59 -17.56
N LEU A 185 29.19 3.57 -17.05
CA LEU A 185 30.60 3.68 -16.78
C LEU A 185 31.24 4.02 -18.12
N GLN A 186 31.53 5.31 -18.35
CA GLN A 186 32.37 5.70 -19.48
C GLN A 186 33.62 4.83 -19.43
N PRO A 187 33.94 4.06 -20.49
CA PRO A 187 35.18 3.32 -20.51
C PRO A 187 36.31 4.33 -20.33
N ALA A 188 37.03 4.23 -19.22
CA ALA A 188 38.15 5.13 -18.85
C ALA A 188 39.35 5.03 -19.81
N TYR A 189 39.22 4.28 -20.91
CA TYR A 189 40.20 4.16 -21.97
C TYR A 189 39.54 4.53 -23.29
N GLY A 190 39.54 5.83 -23.58
CA GLY A 190 39.43 6.31 -24.95
C GLY A 190 40.62 5.78 -25.74
N SER A 191 40.31 5.09 -26.83
CA SER A 191 41.21 4.65 -27.89
C SER A 191 42.31 5.67 -28.20
N SER A 192 43.56 5.27 -28.03
CA SER A 192 44.71 5.90 -28.68
C SER A 192 44.45 5.93 -30.20
N PRO A 193 44.61 7.07 -30.89
CA PRO A 193 44.51 7.09 -32.34
C PRO A 193 45.63 6.24 -32.92
N SER A 194 45.25 5.18 -33.63
CA SER A 194 46.15 4.41 -34.48
C SER A 194 46.47 5.20 -35.74
N GLN A 195 47.75 5.59 -35.83
CA GLN A 195 48.55 6.03 -37.00
C GLN A 195 48.03 7.17 -37.87
#